data_AF-A0A7Y2ZNT4-F1
#
_entry.id   AF-A0A7Y2ZNT4-F1
#
_cell.length_a   1.000
_cell.length_b   1.000
_cell.length_c   1.000
_cell.angle_alpha   90.00
_cell.angle_beta   90.00
_cell.angle_gamma   90.00
#
_symmetry.space_group_name_H-M   'P 1'
#
loop_
_entity.id
_entity.type
_entity.pdbx_description
1 polymer ?
#
loop_
_entity_poly.entity_id
_entity_poly.type
_entity_poly.pdbx_seq_one_letter_code
_entity_poly.pdbx_strand_id
1 'polypeptide(L)'
;MSVLVYTESEQGKLKKGALEVASYARAVADKMGTTVTAVCINTADASTLGQYGVDKALTVQHDGGFNAKQYAHYIKQAAEQEGAAVVIVSQSADSRYIA
;
A
#
# COMPACT_ATOMS: atom_id res chain seq x y z
N MET A 1 -15.65 -4.63 3.60
CA MET A 1 -14.74 -3.59 4.11
C MET A 1 -13.35 -4.12 3.99
N SER A 2 -12.56 -3.59 3.07
CA SER A 2 -11.24 -4.12 2.74
C SER A 2 -10.17 -3.65 3.74
N VAL A 3 -9.00 -4.30 3.68
CA VAL A 3 -7.76 -3.78 4.26
C VAL A 3 -6.98 -3.11 3.14
N LEU A 4 -6.60 -1.85 3.34
CA LEU A 4 -5.71 -1.13 2.42
C LEU A 4 -4.29 -1.15 2.96
N VAL A 5 -3.30 -1.37 2.11
CA VAL A 5 -1.88 -1.28 2.47
C VAL A 5 -1.12 -0.35 1.53
N TYR A 6 -0.34 0.57 2.08
CA TYR A 6 0.60 1.36 1.27
C TYR A 6 1.93 0.61 1.12
N THR A 7 2.38 0.44 -0.12
CA THR A 7 3.63 -0.25 -0.45
C THR A 7 4.65 0.71 -1.05
N GLU A 8 5.77 0.87 -0.35
CA GLU A 8 6.86 1.76 -0.76
C GLU A 8 7.70 1.16 -1.90
N SER A 9 8.13 2.04 -2.79
CA SER A 9 9.07 1.73 -3.85
C SER A 9 10.27 2.67 -3.83
N GLU A 10 11.38 2.22 -4.39
CA GLU A 10 12.57 3.01 -4.64
C GLU A 10 13.04 2.72 -6.07
N GLN A 11 13.16 3.77 -6.89
CA GLN A 11 13.51 3.64 -8.31
C GLN A 11 12.61 2.64 -9.06
N GLY A 12 11.30 2.66 -8.80
CA GLY A 12 10.36 1.74 -9.46
C GLY A 12 10.27 0.35 -8.83
N LYS A 13 11.14 0.00 -7.89
CA LYS A 13 11.19 -1.34 -7.29
C LYS A 13 10.62 -1.33 -5.88
N LEU A 14 9.78 -2.31 -5.56
CA LEU A 14 9.26 -2.48 -4.22
C LEU A 14 10.39 -2.67 -3.21
N LYS A 15 10.33 -1.92 -2.11
CA LYS A 15 11.26 -2.11 -0.98
C LYS A 15 10.91 -3.40 -0.24
N LYS A 16 11.89 -3.99 0.46
CA LYS A 16 11.65 -5.18 1.30
C LYS A 16 10.51 -4.96 2.30
N GLY A 17 10.46 -3.78 2.93
CA GLY A 17 9.40 -3.40 3.86
C GLY A 17 8.00 -3.39 3.23
N ALA A 18 7.89 -3.15 1.92
CA ALA A 18 6.62 -3.24 1.20
C ALA A 18 6.09 -4.68 1.11
N LEU A 19 6.98 -5.66 0.98
CA LEU A 19 6.63 -7.09 0.97
C LEU A 19 6.25 -7.57 2.38
N GLU A 20 6.97 -7.10 3.39
CA GLU A 20 6.68 -7.42 4.80
C GLU A 20 5.33 -6.87 5.25
N VAL A 21 5.03 -5.60 4.92
CA VAL A 21 3.75 -4.98 5.28
C VAL A 21 2.57 -5.57 4.50
N ALA A 22 2.78 -6.02 3.25
CA ALA A 22 1.78 -6.75 2.48
C ALA A 22 1.39 -8.07 3.15
N SER A 23 2.38 -8.88 3.58
CA SER A 23 2.11 -10.11 4.34
C SER A 23 1.37 -9.84 5.65
N TYR A 24 1.71 -8.74 6.34
CA TYR A 24 0.99 -8.36 7.55
C TYR A 24 -0.46 -7.96 7.26
N ALA A 25 -0.69 -7.20 6.19
CA ALA A 25 -2.03 -6.84 5.73
C ALA A 25 -2.87 -8.07 5.41
N ARG A 26 -2.29 -9.09 4.77
CA ARG A 26 -2.94 -10.38 4.54
C ARG A 26 -3.37 -11.04 5.84
N ALA A 27 -2.48 -11.14 6.84
CA ALA A 27 -2.82 -11.73 8.13
C ALA A 27 -3.95 -10.97 8.87
N VAL A 28 -4.00 -9.64 8.74
CA VAL A 28 -5.09 -8.82 9.28
C VAL A 28 -6.39 -9.08 8.52
N ALA A 29 -6.34 -9.08 7.19
CA ALA A 29 -7.49 -9.32 6.33
C ALA A 29 -8.09 -10.71 6.53
N ASP A 30 -7.26 -11.74 6.75
CA ASP A 30 -7.72 -13.10 7.06
C ASP A 30 -8.50 -13.16 8.37
N LYS A 31 -8.03 -12.46 9.41
CA LYS A 31 -8.75 -12.36 10.70
C LYS A 31 -10.08 -11.61 10.55
N MET A 32 -10.17 -10.70 9.58
CA MET A 32 -11.37 -9.92 9.29
C MET A 32 -12.29 -10.58 8.25
N GLY A 33 -11.87 -11.70 7.64
CA GLY A 33 -12.60 -12.34 6.55
C GLY A 33 -12.75 -11.43 5.32
N THR A 34 -11.72 -10.65 4.98
CA THR A 34 -11.77 -9.68 3.87
C THR A 34 -10.55 -9.75 2.95
N THR A 35 -10.46 -8.81 2.00
CA THR A 35 -9.41 -8.72 0.99
C THR A 35 -8.39 -7.64 1.29
N VAL A 36 -7.22 -7.73 0.66
CA VAL A 36 -6.15 -6.75 0.71
C VAL A 36 -6.06 -6.01 -0.62
N THR A 37 -6.20 -4.69 -0.58
CA THR A 37 -5.87 -3.81 -1.70
C THR A 37 -4.58 -3.04 -1.39
N ALA A 38 -3.59 -3.08 -2.26
CA ALA A 38 -2.34 -2.33 -2.12
C ALA A 38 -2.36 -1.03 -2.94
N VAL A 39 -1.81 0.05 -2.38
CA VAL A 39 -1.52 1.30 -3.10
C VAL A 39 -0.02 1.36 -3.39
N CYS A 40 0.32 1.30 -4.67
CA CYS A 40 1.68 1.29 -5.20
C CYS A 40 1.95 2.62 -5.91
N ILE A 41 2.74 3.50 -5.29
CA ILE A 41 3.09 4.79 -5.91
C ILE A 41 4.47 4.66 -6.56
N ASN A 42 4.57 5.07 -7.82
CA ASN A 42 5.80 5.02 -8.63
C ASN A 42 6.46 3.63 -8.68
N THR A 43 5.67 2.56 -8.60
CA THR A 43 6.14 1.18 -8.74
C THR A 43 6.04 0.75 -10.21
N ALA A 44 7.11 0.21 -10.78
CA ALA A 44 7.15 -0.28 -12.16
C ALA A 44 6.41 -1.61 -12.33
N ASP A 45 6.51 -2.49 -11.33
CA ASP A 45 5.81 -3.77 -11.29
C ASP A 45 5.36 -4.12 -9.86
N ALA A 46 4.06 -4.32 -9.70
CA ALA A 46 3.42 -4.69 -8.43
C ALA A 46 3.01 -6.17 -8.38
N SER A 47 3.24 -6.95 -9.45
CA SER A 47 2.79 -8.34 -9.57
C SER A 47 3.31 -9.24 -8.44
N THR A 48 4.52 -8.96 -7.96
CA THR A 48 5.15 -9.70 -6.86
C THR A 48 4.31 -9.66 -5.58
N LEU A 49 3.54 -8.58 -5.34
CA LEU A 49 2.71 -8.45 -4.14
C LEU A 49 1.62 -9.52 -4.01
N GLY A 50 1.18 -10.11 -5.13
CA GLY A 50 0.22 -11.23 -5.09
C GLY A 50 0.76 -12.44 -4.33
N GLN A 51 2.08 -12.67 -4.35
CA GLN A 51 2.74 -13.72 -3.58
C GLN A 51 2.75 -13.43 -2.07
N TYR A 52 2.51 -12.18 -1.69
CA TYR A 52 2.47 -11.69 -0.31
C TYR A 52 1.04 -11.40 0.15
N GLY A 53 0.04 -11.91 -0.59
CA GLY A 53 -1.36 -11.89 -0.18
C GLY A 53 -2.15 -10.63 -0.58
N VAL A 54 -1.61 -9.81 -1.47
CA VAL A 54 -2.37 -8.70 -2.06
C VAL A 54 -3.33 -9.24 -3.12
N ASP A 55 -4.62 -8.99 -2.93
CA ASP A 55 -5.67 -9.41 -3.88
C ASP A 55 -5.79 -8.45 -5.06
N LYS A 56 -5.54 -7.14 -4.81
CA LYS A 56 -5.63 -6.08 -5.82
C LYS A 56 -4.53 -5.05 -5.61
N ALA A 57 -3.85 -4.65 -6.68
CA ALA A 57 -2.87 -3.55 -6.64
C ALA A 57 -3.40 -2.33 -7.42
N LEU A 58 -3.47 -1.18 -6.76
CA LEU A 58 -3.74 0.13 -7.35
C LEU A 58 -2.40 0.83 -7.60
N THR A 59 -2.07 1.07 -8.85
CA THR A 59 -0.84 1.80 -9.23
C THR A 59 -1.14 3.27 -9.46
N VAL A 60 -0.32 4.13 -8.87
CA VAL A 60 -0.40 5.58 -9.02
C VAL A 60 0.94 6.08 -9.53
N GLN A 61 0.92 6.93 -10.55
CA GLN A 61 2.09 7.65 -11.01
C GLN A 61 2.09 9.05 -10.42
N HIS A 62 3.23 9.46 -9.88
CA HIS A 62 3.48 10.76 -9.29
C HIS A 62 4.80 11.32 -9.82
N ASP A 63 4.74 12.51 -10.40
CA ASP A 63 5.95 13.17 -10.89
C ASP A 63 6.81 13.66 -9.73
N GLY A 64 8.04 13.13 -9.64
CA GLY A 64 9.02 13.52 -8.64
C GLY A 64 9.20 12.49 -7.52
N GLY A 65 9.90 12.91 -6.47
CA GLY A 65 10.18 12.08 -5.30
C GLY A 65 9.01 12.02 -4.32
N PHE A 66 9.26 11.45 -3.15
CA PHE A 66 8.27 11.38 -2.08
C PHE A 66 7.70 12.75 -1.72
N ASN A 67 6.37 12.83 -1.64
CA ASN A 67 5.64 13.99 -1.13
C ASN A 67 4.52 13.51 -0.20
N ALA A 68 4.71 13.73 1.11
CA ALA A 68 3.79 13.23 2.14
C ALA A 68 2.33 13.61 1.91
N LYS A 69 2.05 14.87 1.52
CA LYS A 69 0.68 15.35 1.30
C LYS A 69 0.02 14.67 0.12
N GLN A 70 0.73 14.52 -1.00
CA GLN A 70 0.20 13.87 -2.19
C GLN A 70 0.02 12.37 -1.97
N TYR A 71 0.97 11.71 -1.32
CA TYR A 71 0.90 10.28 -1.01
C TYR A 71 -0.28 10.00 -0.06
N ALA A 72 -0.43 10.80 1.01
CA ALA A 72 -1.59 10.73 1.90
C ALA A 72 -2.91 10.97 1.15
N HIS A 73 -2.94 11.90 0.18
CA HIS A 73 -4.11 12.16 -0.63
C HIS A 73 -4.50 10.96 -1.51
N TYR A 74 -3.54 10.29 -2.16
CA TYR A 74 -3.80 9.08 -2.94
C TYR A 74 -4.26 7.91 -2.07
N ILE A 75 -3.63 7.72 -0.90
CA ILE A 75 -4.01 6.68 0.06
C ILE A 75 -5.44 6.92 0.57
N LYS A 76 -5.78 8.17 0.89
CA LYS A 76 -7.14 8.56 1.30
C LYS A 76 -8.16 8.20 0.21
N GLN A 77 -7.92 8.62 -1.03
CA GLN A 77 -8.83 8.33 -2.15
C GLN A 77 -9.02 6.82 -2.35
N ALA A 78 -7.94 6.04 -2.31
CA ALA A 78 -8.01 4.59 -2.41
C ALA A 78 -8.79 3.97 -1.24
N ALA A 79 -8.58 4.45 -0.02
CA ALA A 79 -9.30 3.96 1.16
C ALA A 79 -10.81 4.21 1.04
N GLU A 80 -11.21 5.41 0.60
CA GLU A 80 -12.61 5.76 0.38
C GLU A 80 -13.25 4.93 -0.74
N GLN A 81 -12.56 4.76 -1.87
CA GLN A 81 -13.07 4.00 -3.03
C GLN A 81 -13.17 2.48 -2.75
N GLU A 82 -12.21 1.92 -2.02
CA GLU A 82 -12.18 0.48 -1.70
C GLU A 82 -13.00 0.15 -0.44
N GLY A 83 -13.59 1.15 0.21
CA GLY A 83 -14.32 0.99 1.48
C GLY A 83 -13.45 0.34 2.56
N ALA A 84 -12.20 0.81 2.66
CA ALA A 84 -11.21 0.23 3.56
C ALA A 84 -11.51 0.60 5.01
N ALA A 85 -11.63 -0.39 5.89
CA ALA A 85 -11.83 -0.16 7.32
C ALA A 85 -10.50 -0.04 8.09
N VAL A 86 -9.42 -0.56 7.50
CA VAL A 86 -8.08 -0.54 8.07
C VAL A 86 -7.11 -0.10 6.99
N VAL A 87 -6.25 0.88 7.29
CA VAL A 87 -5.13 1.29 6.45
C VAL A 87 -3.84 0.94 7.16
N ILE A 88 -2.95 0.23 6.49
CA ILE A 88 -1.68 -0.24 7.03
C ILE A 88 -0.54 0.43 6.26
N VAL A 89 0.41 0.98 7.01
CA VAL A 89 1.65 1.57 6.49
C VAL A 89 2.85 0.92 7.17
N SER A 90 4.02 1.04 6.56
CA SER A 90 5.25 0.53 7.15
C SER A 90 5.77 1.47 8.26
N GLN A 91 6.80 1.05 8.99
CA GLN A 91 7.48 1.90 10.00
C GLN A 91 8.62 2.76 9.39
N SER A 92 8.64 2.98 8.08
CA SER A 92 9.66 3.79 7.42
C SER A 92 9.57 5.28 7.78
N ALA A 93 10.60 6.05 7.43
CA ALA A 93 10.57 7.50 7.54
C ALA A 93 9.39 8.10 6.74
N ASP A 94 9.24 7.71 5.47
CA ASP A 94 8.19 8.24 4.59
C ASP A 94 6.79 7.93 5.11
N SER A 95 6.55 6.67 5.55
CA SER A 95 5.28 6.27 6.14
C SER A 95 4.95 7.04 7.42
N ARG A 96 5.95 7.36 8.25
CA ARG A 96 5.77 8.22 9.44
C ARG A 96 5.45 9.68 9.13
N TYR A 97 5.75 10.16 7.92
CA TYR A 97 5.35 11.50 7.49
C TYR A 97 3.96 11.51 6.82
N ILE A 98 3.47 10.35 6.35
CA ILE A 98 2.13 10.19 5.78
C ILE A 98 1.06 10.12 6.88
N ALA A 99 1.30 9.33 7.92
CA ALA A 99 0.33 8.99 8.98
C ALA A 99 0.57 9.79 10.27
#